data_AF-Q8VLU3-F1
#
_entry.id   AF-Q8VLU3-F1
#
_cell.length_a   1.000
_cell.length_b   1.000
_cell.length_c   1.000
_cell.angle_alpha   90.00
_cell.angle_beta   90.00
_cell.angle_gamma   90.00
#
_symmetry.space_group_name_H-M   'P 1'
#
loop_
_entity.id
_entity.type
_entity.pdbx_description
1 polymer ?
#
loop_
_entity_poly.entity_id
_entity_poly.type
_entity_poly.pdbx_seq_one_letter_code
_entity_poly.pdbx_strand_id
1 'polypeptide(L)'
;SWYLYSANRVKYPMGRATLVKAYRNAKVQLGDPVKAWESVMNDAEISKKYKAERGLGGMVRADWDEMNEIIAAANIYTIKKYGPDRLVGFTPIPAMSMVSYASGSRYLSLLGG
;
A
#
# COMPACT_ATOMS: atom_id res chain seq x y z
N SER A 1 -20.13 0.76 23.02
CA SER A 1 -19.08 1.02 22.02
C SER A 1 -19.54 0.55 20.65
N TRP A 2 -20.14 1.45 19.84
CA TRP A 2 -20.73 1.05 18.56
C TRP A 2 -19.68 0.52 17.56
N TYR A 3 -18.54 1.20 17.44
CA TYR A 3 -17.50 0.87 16.45
C TYR A 3 -16.67 -0.38 16.75
N LEU A 4 -16.56 -0.81 18.00
CA LEU A 4 -15.65 -1.90 18.36
C LEU A 4 -16.08 -3.23 17.72
N TYR A 5 -17.39 -3.48 17.67
CA TYR A 5 -17.99 -4.73 17.24
C TYR A 5 -19.05 -4.56 16.14
N SER A 6 -19.17 -3.37 15.53
CA SER A 6 -20.09 -3.17 14.42
C SER A 6 -19.73 -4.02 13.20
N ALA A 7 -20.72 -4.23 12.33
CA ALA A 7 -20.54 -4.93 11.05
C ALA A 7 -19.49 -4.27 10.14
N ASN A 8 -19.22 -2.96 10.33
CA ASN A 8 -18.30 -2.18 9.52
C ASN A 8 -16.87 -2.11 10.09
N ARG A 9 -16.57 -2.82 11.18
CA ARG A 9 -15.21 -2.83 11.75
C ARG A 9 -14.22 -3.51 10.80
N VAL A 10 -13.15 -2.82 10.45
CA VAL A 10 -12.00 -3.42 9.76
C VAL A 10 -11.25 -4.33 10.73
N LYS A 11 -11.18 -5.63 10.39
CA LYS A 11 -10.58 -6.68 11.23
C LYS A 11 -9.23 -7.19 10.73
N TYR A 12 -9.00 -7.11 9.42
CA TYR A 12 -7.84 -7.69 8.75
C TYR A 12 -7.24 -6.68 7.76
N PRO A 13 -5.95 -6.81 7.42
CA PRO A 13 -5.41 -6.19 6.22
C PRO A 13 -6.19 -6.61 4.99
N MET A 14 -6.46 -5.66 4.11
CA MET A 14 -7.25 -5.88 2.90
C MET A 14 -6.49 -5.30 1.71
N GLY A 15 -6.43 -6.05 0.61
CA GLY A 15 -5.86 -5.61 -0.66
C GLY A 15 -6.88 -5.74 -1.79
N ARG A 16 -6.73 -4.97 -2.87
CA ARG A 16 -7.55 -5.16 -4.09
C ARG A 16 -7.13 -6.46 -4.77
N ALA A 17 -8.10 -7.34 -5.06
CA ALA A 17 -7.85 -8.69 -5.57
C ALA A 17 -6.94 -8.71 -6.81
N THR A 18 -7.16 -7.81 -7.76
CA THR A 18 -6.38 -7.70 -9.01
C THR A 18 -4.94 -7.30 -8.76
N LEU A 19 -4.70 -6.32 -7.88
CA LEU A 19 -3.35 -5.91 -7.49
C LEU A 19 -2.62 -7.02 -6.75
N VAL A 20 -3.25 -7.63 -5.74
CA VAL A 20 -2.65 -8.68 -4.93
C VAL A 20 -2.31 -9.90 -5.79
N LYS A 21 -3.22 -10.30 -6.70
CA LYS A 21 -2.98 -11.41 -7.63
C LYS A 21 -1.80 -11.11 -8.56
N ALA A 22 -1.74 -9.91 -9.15
CA ALA A 22 -0.65 -9.52 -10.02
C ALA A 22 0.70 -9.50 -9.28
N TYR A 23 0.73 -8.95 -8.07
CA TYR A 23 1.93 -8.91 -7.24
C TYR A 23 2.41 -10.31 -6.85
N ARG A 24 1.51 -11.21 -6.41
CA ARG A 24 1.86 -12.61 -6.08
C ARG A 24 2.49 -13.33 -7.27
N ASN A 25 1.88 -13.20 -8.45
CA ASN A 25 2.42 -13.79 -9.67
C ASN A 25 3.80 -13.24 -10.01
N ALA A 26 3.98 -11.92 -9.94
CA ALA A 26 5.28 -11.29 -10.19
C ALA A 26 6.34 -11.71 -9.16
N LYS A 27 5.99 -11.82 -7.89
CA LYS A 27 6.88 -12.26 -6.82
C LYS A 27 7.33 -13.71 -7.02
N VAL A 28 6.45 -14.61 -7.46
CA VAL A 28 6.81 -15.99 -7.79
C VAL A 28 7.84 -16.04 -8.93
N GLN A 29 7.71 -15.17 -9.93
CA GLN A 29 8.61 -15.16 -11.09
C GLN A 29 9.96 -14.49 -10.80
N LEU A 30 9.98 -13.42 -10.01
CA LEU A 30 11.15 -12.55 -9.85
C LEU A 30 11.87 -12.72 -8.51
N GLY A 31 11.19 -13.24 -7.49
CA GLY A 31 11.70 -13.43 -6.11
C GLY A 31 11.88 -12.12 -5.32
N ASP A 32 12.45 -11.09 -5.94
CA ASP A 32 12.67 -9.78 -5.35
C ASP A 32 11.37 -8.95 -5.31
N PRO A 33 10.90 -8.50 -4.13
CA PRO A 33 9.70 -7.69 -3.98
C PRO A 33 9.68 -6.38 -4.78
N VAL A 34 10.82 -5.68 -4.86
CA VAL A 34 10.94 -4.39 -5.56
C VAL A 34 10.84 -4.61 -7.07
N LYS A 35 11.50 -5.66 -7.59
CA LYS A 35 11.38 -6.04 -9.01
C LYS A 35 9.98 -6.55 -9.34
N ALA A 36 9.35 -7.28 -8.42
CA ALA A 36 7.96 -7.73 -8.58
C ALA A 36 7.02 -6.53 -8.74
N TRP A 37 7.11 -5.55 -7.84
CA TRP A 37 6.35 -4.30 -7.93
C TRP A 37 6.64 -3.53 -9.22
N GLU A 38 7.91 -3.41 -9.59
CA GLU A 38 8.33 -2.75 -10.83
C GLU A 38 7.67 -3.40 -12.06
N SER A 39 7.63 -4.74 -12.14
CA SER A 39 6.98 -5.42 -13.28
C SER A 39 5.49 -5.12 -13.36
N VAL A 40 4.80 -5.08 -12.22
CA VAL A 40 3.36 -4.75 -12.14
C VAL A 40 3.10 -3.30 -12.55
N MET A 41 3.99 -2.37 -12.20
CA MET A 41 3.86 -0.96 -12.57
C MET A 41 4.19 -0.68 -14.03
N ASN A 42 5.16 -1.42 -14.60
CA ASN A 42 5.57 -1.29 -16.00
C ASN A 42 4.58 -1.99 -16.97
N ASP A 43 3.76 -2.93 -16.49
CA ASP A 43 2.66 -3.49 -17.26
C ASP A 43 1.48 -2.51 -17.31
N ALA A 44 1.30 -1.86 -18.46
CA ALA A 44 0.25 -0.85 -18.65
C ALA A 44 -1.17 -1.42 -18.51
N GLU A 45 -1.39 -2.68 -18.91
CA GLU A 45 -2.71 -3.32 -18.84
C GLU A 45 -3.08 -3.64 -17.38
N ILE A 46 -2.18 -4.30 -16.65
CA ILE A 46 -2.36 -4.61 -15.24
C ILE A 46 -2.51 -3.33 -14.43
N SER A 47 -1.62 -2.35 -14.65
CA SER A 47 -1.60 -1.08 -13.95
C SER A 47 -2.89 -0.30 -14.16
N LYS A 48 -3.38 -0.23 -15.40
CA LYS A 48 -4.67 0.41 -15.72
C LYS A 48 -5.84 -0.32 -15.07
N LYS A 49 -5.84 -1.66 -15.11
CA LYS A 49 -6.93 -2.49 -14.61
C LYS A 49 -7.17 -2.30 -13.12
N TYR A 50 -6.16 -2.49 -12.27
CA TYR A 50 -6.37 -2.39 -10.82
C TYR A 50 -6.74 -0.96 -10.38
N LYS A 51 -6.27 0.06 -11.11
CA LYS A 51 -6.61 1.47 -10.87
C LYS A 51 -8.06 1.77 -11.24
N ALA A 52 -8.56 1.26 -12.38
CA ALA A 52 -9.93 1.44 -12.82
C ALA A 52 -10.97 0.81 -11.86
N GLU A 53 -10.56 -0.22 -11.12
CA GLU A 53 -11.42 -0.93 -10.15
C GLU A 53 -11.42 -0.29 -8.74
N ARG A 54 -10.80 0.88 -8.55
CA ARG A 54 -10.86 1.62 -7.28
C ARG A 54 -12.28 2.08 -7.01
N GLY A 55 -12.81 1.75 -5.83
CA GLY A 55 -14.21 2.04 -5.46
C GLY A 55 -15.25 0.99 -5.89
N LEU A 56 -14.88 -0.01 -6.70
CA LEU A 56 -15.81 -1.00 -7.27
C LEU A 56 -15.89 -2.34 -6.50
N GLY A 57 -15.56 -2.35 -5.20
CA GLY A 57 -15.50 -3.59 -4.41
C GLY A 57 -14.35 -4.54 -4.83
N GLY A 58 -14.38 -5.82 -4.41
CA GLY A 58 -13.30 -6.77 -4.73
C GLY A 58 -12.07 -6.68 -3.82
N MET A 59 -12.28 -6.41 -2.53
CA MET A 59 -11.22 -6.49 -1.51
C MET A 59 -11.06 -7.95 -1.07
N VAL A 60 -9.82 -8.42 -1.00
CA VAL A 60 -9.47 -9.72 -0.44
C VAL A 60 -8.72 -9.54 0.87
N ARG A 61 -8.94 -10.45 1.80
CA ARG A 61 -8.17 -10.53 3.05
C ARG A 61 -6.71 -10.86 2.72
N ALA A 62 -5.81 -10.18 3.40
CA ALA A 62 -4.38 -10.44 3.40
C ALA A 62 -3.86 -10.53 4.84
N ASP A 63 -2.58 -10.85 4.99
CA ASP A 63 -1.85 -10.73 6.24
C ASP A 63 -0.97 -9.47 6.26
N TRP A 64 -0.39 -9.20 7.43
CA TRP A 64 0.43 -8.02 7.63
C TRP A 64 1.75 -8.10 6.86
N ASP A 65 2.36 -9.28 6.77
CA ASP A 65 3.66 -9.44 6.12
C ASP A 65 3.56 -9.16 4.61
N GLU A 66 2.51 -9.68 3.97
CA GLU A 66 2.23 -9.43 2.55
C GLU A 66 1.97 -7.94 2.27
N MET A 67 1.11 -7.29 3.06
CA MET A 67 0.78 -5.88 2.82
C MET A 67 1.95 -4.96 3.15
N ASN A 68 2.71 -5.23 4.20
CA ASN A 68 3.90 -4.46 4.56
C ASN A 68 4.98 -4.59 3.48
N GLU A 69 5.19 -5.79 2.94
CA GLU A 69 6.16 -6.01 1.86
C GLU A 69 5.75 -5.26 0.59
N ILE A 70 4.48 -5.31 0.19
CA ILE A 70 3.98 -4.58 -0.99
C ILE A 70 4.18 -3.07 -0.81
N ILE A 71 3.84 -2.51 0.36
CA ILE A 71 3.99 -1.08 0.64
C ILE A 71 5.48 -0.68 0.63
N ALA A 72 6.34 -1.48 1.25
CA ALA A 72 7.78 -1.22 1.28
C ALA A 72 8.39 -1.29 -0.13
N ALA A 73 8.05 -2.33 -0.91
CA ALA A 73 8.50 -2.48 -2.29
C ALA A 73 8.06 -1.30 -3.18
N ALA A 74 6.79 -0.87 -3.02
CA ALA A 74 6.26 0.28 -3.73
C ALA A 74 6.99 1.58 -3.37
N ASN A 75 7.29 1.79 -2.09
CA ASN A 75 8.02 2.98 -1.62
C ASN A 75 9.46 2.98 -2.13
N ILE A 76 10.19 1.85 -2.01
CA ILE A 76 11.57 1.72 -2.49
C ILE A 76 11.65 1.96 -4.00
N TYR A 77 10.77 1.32 -4.78
CA TYR A 77 10.71 1.52 -6.24
C TYR A 77 10.47 2.99 -6.58
N THR A 78 9.52 3.64 -5.90
CA THR A 78 9.15 5.03 -6.18
C THR A 78 10.31 5.98 -5.84
N ILE A 79 10.92 5.82 -4.66
CA ILE A 79 12.10 6.60 -4.24
C ILE A 79 13.22 6.45 -5.26
N LYS A 80 13.55 5.21 -5.63
CA LYS A 80 14.67 4.90 -6.53
C LYS A 80 14.46 5.44 -7.94
N LYS A 81 13.22 5.39 -8.46
CA LYS A 81 12.92 5.74 -9.85
C LYS A 81 12.55 7.21 -10.05
N TYR A 82 11.87 7.82 -9.08
CA TYR A 82 11.27 9.15 -9.23
C TYR A 82 11.71 10.16 -8.17
N GLY A 83 12.37 9.71 -7.10
CA GLY A 83 12.74 10.54 -5.96
C GLY A 83 11.79 10.37 -4.76
N PRO A 84 12.26 10.68 -3.54
CA PRO A 84 11.50 10.46 -2.32
C PRO A 84 10.32 11.42 -2.14
N ASP A 85 10.38 12.60 -2.76
CA ASP A 85 9.32 13.61 -2.78
C ASP A 85 8.06 13.19 -3.59
N ARG A 86 8.08 12.00 -4.21
CA ARG A 86 6.90 11.36 -4.83
C ARG A 86 6.13 10.48 -3.85
N LEU A 87 6.61 10.33 -2.62
CA LEU A 87 5.85 9.76 -1.52
C LEU A 87 5.20 10.89 -0.74
N VAL A 88 3.89 10.79 -0.51
CA VAL A 88 3.12 11.83 0.18
C VAL A 88 2.19 11.17 1.19
N GLY A 89 2.12 11.73 2.39
CA GLY A 89 1.15 11.37 3.43
C GLY A 89 0.21 12.51 3.75
N PHE A 90 -1.06 12.18 4.02
CA PHE A 90 -2.04 13.14 4.48
C PHE A 90 -2.58 12.70 5.84
N THR A 91 -2.33 13.50 6.87
CA THR A 91 -2.82 13.26 8.24
C THR A 91 -3.10 14.61 8.92
N PRO A 92 -4.35 14.90 9.32
CA PRO A 92 -4.72 16.21 9.86
C PRO A 92 -4.59 16.29 11.39
N ILE A 93 -4.58 17.51 11.92
CA ILE A 93 -4.76 17.88 13.33
C ILE A 93 -3.94 17.01 14.32
N PRO A 94 -2.65 17.31 14.54
CA PRO A 94 -1.80 16.55 15.46
C PRO A 94 -2.29 16.57 16.92
N ALA A 95 -3.03 17.62 17.31
CA ALA A 95 -3.47 17.82 18.69
C ALA A 95 -4.45 16.76 19.20
N MET A 96 -5.26 16.13 18.34
CA MET A 96 -6.23 15.11 18.79
C MET A 96 -5.57 13.77 19.14
N SER A 97 -4.45 13.45 18.48
CA SER A 97 -3.74 12.17 18.70
C SER A 97 -2.28 12.27 18.25
N MET A 98 -1.45 12.88 19.10
CA MET A 98 -0.07 13.28 18.77
C MET A 98 0.78 12.13 18.22
N VAL A 99 0.76 10.96 18.88
CA VAL A 99 1.58 9.81 18.47
C VAL A 99 1.04 9.14 17.22
N SER A 100 -0.29 9.07 17.06
CA SER A 100 -0.92 8.57 15.84
C SER A 100 -0.53 9.43 14.63
N TYR A 101 -0.54 10.76 14.78
CA TYR A 101 -0.05 11.69 13.77
C TYR A 101 1.44 11.50 13.46
N ALA A 102 2.26 11.41 14.52
CA ALA A 102 3.71 11.30 14.39
C ALA A 102 4.16 9.98 13.75
N SER A 103 3.36 8.90 13.87
CA SER A 103 3.71 7.59 13.34
C SER A 103 4.00 7.61 11.82
N GLY A 104 3.07 8.13 11.03
CA GLY A 104 3.24 8.27 9.57
C GLY A 104 4.17 9.43 9.18
N SER A 105 4.05 10.57 9.88
CA SER A 105 4.86 11.76 9.57
C SER A 105 6.35 11.49 9.76
N ARG A 106 6.74 10.82 10.85
CA ARG A 106 8.13 10.42 11.10
C ARG A 106 8.64 9.45 10.02
N TYR A 107 7.84 8.47 9.62
CA TYR A 107 8.22 7.50 8.59
C TYR A 107 8.53 8.18 7.26
N LEU A 108 7.63 9.06 6.80
CA LEU A 108 7.80 9.77 5.52
C LEU A 108 8.97 10.75 5.56
N SER A 109 9.10 11.56 6.62
CA SER A 109 10.21 12.51 6.74
C SER A 109 11.59 11.83 6.79
N LEU A 110 11.69 10.62 7.36
CA LEU A 110 12.93 9.85 7.34
C LEU A 110 13.26 9.28 5.96
N LEU A 111 12.25 8.99 5.14
CA LEU A 111 12.44 8.59 3.75
C LEU A 111 12.69 9.77 2.81
N GLY A 112 12.41 11.00 3.23
CA GLY A 112 12.52 12.21 2.44
C GLY A 112 11.26 12.58 1.65
N GLY A 113 10.10 12.01 2.01
CA GLY A 113 8.77 12.39 1.52
C GLY A 113 7.97 13.19 2.53
#